data_AF-A0ABD2PQF6-F1
#
_entry.id   AF-A0ABD2PQF6-F1
#
_cell.length_a   1.000
_cell.length_b   1.000
_cell.length_c   1.000
_cell.angle_alpha   90.00
_cell.angle_beta   90.00
_cell.angle_gamma   90.00
#
_symmetry.space_group_name_H-M   'P 1'
#
loop_
_entity.id
_entity.type
_entity.pdbx_description
1 polymer ?
#
loop_
_entity_poly.entity_id
_entity_poly.type
_entity_poly.pdbx_seq_one_letter_code
_entity_poly.pdbx_strand_id
1 'polypeptide(L)'
;MCKHHSIEHVKTPPGHHESNGRAEMAVKQIKNFLAKSNAKTAEKTLFEFSRFWNFRPSAGGSPCRCFLFQTNESCLRGGPNGEPAALAVSEGKPFT
;
A
#
# COMPACT_ATOMS: atom_id res chain seq x y z
N MET A 1 -14.36 -7.18 -20.17
CA MET A 1 -13.72 -5.96 -19.60
C MET A 1 -12.25 -5.84 -19.98
N CYS A 2 -11.32 -6.66 -19.45
CA CYS A 2 -9.87 -6.46 -19.66
C CYS A 2 -9.43 -6.42 -21.15
N LYS A 3 -9.97 -7.32 -21.97
CA LYS A 3 -9.69 -7.37 -23.43
C LYS A 3 -10.11 -6.10 -24.18
N HIS A 4 -11.15 -5.39 -23.73
CA HIS A 4 -11.58 -4.14 -24.37
C HIS A 4 -10.64 -2.96 -24.08
N HIS A 5 -9.83 -3.06 -23.03
CA HIS A 5 -8.86 -2.04 -22.63
C HIS A 5 -7.42 -2.46 -22.91
N SER A 6 -7.21 -3.52 -23.71
CA SER A 6 -5.87 -4.08 -23.96
C SER A 6 -5.10 -4.44 -22.69
N ILE A 7 -5.81 -4.85 -21.64
CA ILE A 7 -5.23 -5.32 -20.37
C ILE A 7 -5.11 -6.85 -20.43
N GLU A 8 -3.90 -7.36 -20.24
CA GLU A 8 -3.64 -8.79 -20.09
C GLU A 8 -4.06 -9.25 -18.68
N HIS A 9 -5.01 -10.18 -18.61
CA HIS A 9 -5.42 -10.80 -17.36
C HIS A 9 -4.60 -12.07 -17.14
N VAL A 10 -3.53 -11.95 -16.34
CA VAL A 10 -2.69 -13.07 -15.94
C VAL A 10 -3.28 -13.71 -14.68
N LYS A 11 -3.43 -15.04 -14.70
CA LYS A 11 -3.81 -15.83 -13.52
C LYS A 11 -2.59 -16.60 -13.04
N THR A 12 -2.27 -16.44 -11.76
CA THR A 12 -1.18 -17.20 -11.16
C THR A 12 -1.57 -18.66 -10.97
N PRO A 13 -0.68 -19.61 -11.31
CA PRO A 13 -0.93 -21.02 -11.03
C PRO A 13 -0.93 -21.29 -9.52
N PRO A 14 -1.63 -22.34 -9.06
CA PRO A 14 -1.63 -22.74 -7.65
C PRO A 14 -0.20 -23.03 -7.15
N GLY A 15 0.12 -22.64 -5.91
CA GLY A 15 1.43 -22.86 -5.29
C GLY A 15 2.50 -21.80 -5.58
N HIS A 16 2.17 -20.75 -6.33
CA HIS A 16 3.11 -19.66 -6.63
C HIS A 16 3.01 -18.50 -5.61
N HIS A 17 3.53 -18.74 -4.40
CA HIS A 17 3.42 -17.82 -3.25
C HIS A 17 3.99 -16.42 -3.52
N GLU A 18 5.07 -16.32 -4.30
CA GLU A 18 5.77 -15.04 -4.51
C GLU A 18 4.94 -14.03 -5.32
N SER A 19 4.12 -14.51 -6.26
CA SER A 19 3.36 -13.62 -7.14
C SER A 19 2.18 -12.95 -6.44
N ASN A 20 1.58 -13.64 -5.47
CA ASN A 20 0.47 -13.11 -4.69
C ASN A 20 0.93 -12.42 -3.40
N GLY A 21 2.16 -12.69 -2.93
CA GLY A 21 2.66 -12.19 -1.65
C GLY A 21 2.61 -10.67 -1.51
N ARG A 22 2.86 -9.91 -2.59
CA ARG A 22 2.74 -8.43 -2.55
C ARG A 22 1.29 -7.98 -2.33
N ALA A 23 0.33 -8.62 -3.00
CA ALA A 23 -1.09 -8.32 -2.84
C ALA A 23 -1.60 -8.70 -1.45
N GLU A 24 -1.19 -9.86 -0.94
CA GLU A 24 -1.53 -10.32 0.41
C GLU A 24 -0.98 -9.39 1.51
N MET A 25 0.25 -8.91 1.34
CA MET A 25 0.85 -7.92 2.24
C MET A 25 0.09 -6.60 2.24
N ALA A 26 -0.32 -6.10 1.07
CA ALA A 26 -1.14 -4.89 0.97
C ALA A 26 -2.48 -5.07 1.69
N VAL A 27 -3.15 -6.21 1.52
CA VAL A 27 -4.41 -6.54 2.23
C VAL A 27 -4.20 -6.58 3.74
N LYS A 28 -3.11 -7.18 4.22
CA LYS A 28 -2.78 -7.22 5.65
C LYS A 28 -2.59 -5.82 6.23
N GLN A 29 -1.93 -4.93 5.50
CA GLN A 29 -1.71 -3.55 5.94
C GLN A 29 -2.99 -2.73 5.95
N ILE A 30 -3.86 -2.90 4.95
CA ILE A 30 -5.19 -2.29 4.93
C ILE A 30 -5.98 -2.72 6.18
N LYS A 31 -6.03 -4.02 6.48
CA LYS A 31 -6.73 -4.55 7.67
C LYS A 31 -6.17 -3.97 8.97
N ASN A 32 -4.85 -3.91 9.10
CA ASN A 32 -4.19 -3.34 10.27
C ASN A 32 -4.47 -1.84 10.45
N PHE A 33 -4.57 -1.10 9.34
CA PHE A 33 -4.90 0.32 9.36
C PHE A 33 -6.37 0.55 9.74
N LEU A 34 -7.28 -0.26 9.18
CA LEU A 34 -8.70 -0.25 9.54
C LEU A 34 -8.92 -0.53 11.02
N ALA A 35 -8.23 -1.54 11.58
CA ALA A 35 -8.32 -1.89 12.99
C ALA A 35 -7.83 -0.78 13.95
N LYS A 36 -7.02 0.16 13.46
CA LYS A 36 -6.46 1.29 14.23
C LYS A 36 -7.18 2.61 13.96
N SER A 37 -8.12 2.63 13.02
CA SER A 37 -8.81 3.85 12.63
C SER A 37 -10.00 4.12 13.55
N ASN A 38 -10.16 5.39 13.93
CA ASN A 38 -11.35 5.89 14.63
C ASN A 38 -12.37 6.52 13.66
N ALA A 39 -12.22 6.31 12.35
CA ALA A 39 -13.14 6.91 11.39
C ALA A 39 -14.53 6.25 11.47
N LYS A 40 -15.57 7.05 11.24
CA LYS A 40 -16.96 6.62 11.34
C LYS A 40 -17.40 5.69 10.21
N THR A 41 -16.66 5.66 9.09
CA THR A 41 -16.98 4.85 7.91
C THR A 41 -15.71 4.25 7.30
N ALA A 42 -15.85 3.07 6.70
CA ALA A 42 -14.73 2.36 6.08
C ALA A 42 -14.15 3.13 4.90
N GLU A 43 -14.98 3.83 4.12
CA GLU A 43 -14.58 4.63 2.97
C GLU A 43 -13.63 5.76 3.37
N LYS A 44 -13.93 6.43 4.50
CA LYS A 44 -13.06 7.49 5.02
C LYS A 44 -11.71 6.92 5.48
N THR A 45 -11.72 5.79 6.18
CA THR A 45 -10.48 5.12 6.56
C THR A 45 -9.66 4.67 5.35
N LEU A 46 -10.31 4.14 4.32
CA LEU A 46 -9.64 3.71 3.09
C LEU A 46 -9.05 4.89 2.34
N PHE A 47 -9.74 6.03 2.27
CA PHE A 47 -9.20 7.25 1.70
C PHE A 47 -7.96 7.74 2.45
N GLU A 48 -8.03 7.78 3.78
CA GLU A 48 -6.90 8.15 4.64
C GLU A 48 -5.73 7.19 4.48
N PHE A 49 -6.00 5.88 4.41
CA PHE A 49 -5.01 4.86 4.10
C PHE A 49 -4.36 5.10 2.74
N SER A 50 -5.15 5.33 1.67
CA SER A 50 -4.62 5.57 0.33
C SER A 50 -3.74 6.82 0.28
N ARG A 51 -4.12 7.88 0.99
CA ARG A 51 -3.29 9.10 1.07
C ARG A 51 -1.98 8.81 1.80
N PHE A 52 -2.05 8.12 2.92
CA PHE A 52 -0.89 7.75 3.71
C PHE A 52 0.05 6.82 2.92
N TRP A 53 -0.47 5.73 2.37
CA TRP A 53 0.28 4.71 1.67
C TRP A 53 1.00 5.25 0.44
N ASN A 54 0.31 6.05 -0.38
CA ASN A 54 0.86 6.49 -1.67
C ASN A 54 1.85 7.65 -1.55
N PHE A 55 1.71 8.51 -0.54
CA PHE A 55 2.51 9.73 -0.44
C PHE A 55 3.54 9.72 0.69
N ARG A 56 3.59 8.66 1.50
CA ARG A 56 4.58 8.58 2.57
C ARG A 56 6.00 8.47 1.98
N PRO A 57 6.93 9.35 2.40
CA PRO A 57 8.31 9.28 1.96
C PRO A 57 8.96 8.01 2.51
N SER A 58 9.66 7.28 1.63
CA SER A 58 10.53 6.15 1.93
C SER A 58 11.91 6.44 1.36
N ALA A 59 12.95 5.72 1.80
CA ALA A 59 14.33 5.88 1.30
C ALA A 59 14.44 5.74 -0.24
N GLY A 60 13.52 5.00 -0.88
CA GLY A 60 13.42 4.89 -2.34
C GLY A 60 12.53 5.93 -3.03
N GLY A 61 11.79 6.75 -2.27
CA GLY A 61 10.68 7.56 -2.77
C GLY A 61 9.32 6.96 -2.41
N SER A 62 8.26 7.76 -2.49
CA SER A 62 6.89 7.28 -2.23
C SER A 62 6.38 6.39 -3.37
N PRO A 63 5.46 5.44 -3.12
CA PRO A 63 4.87 4.62 -4.18
C PRO A 63 4.29 5.43 -5.33
N CYS A 64 3.63 6.56 -5.03
CA CYS A 64 3.09 7.47 -6.05
C CYS A 64 4.20 8.04 -6.95
N ARG A 65 5.32 8.48 -6.36
CA ARG A 65 6.47 8.97 -7.13
C ARG A 65 7.00 7.87 -8.04
N CYS A 66 7.15 6.66 -7.54
CA CYS A 66 7.78 5.59 -8.32
C CYS A 66 6.88 5.05 -9.42
N PHE A 67 5.56 5.09 -9.25
CA PHE A 67 4.62 4.85 -10.34
C PHE A 67 4.68 5.94 -11.41
N LEU A 68 4.63 7.22 -11.01
CA LEU A 68 4.59 8.35 -11.95
C LEU A 68 5.88 8.54 -12.75
N PHE A 69 7.03 8.33 -12.11
CA PHE A 69 8.34 8.53 -12.74
C PHE A 69 8.99 7.23 -13.20
N GLN A 70 8.30 6.09 -13.06
CA GLN A 70 8.79 4.74 -13.41
C GLN A 70 10.18 4.44 -12.81
N THR A 71 10.51 5.06 -11.67
CA THR A 71 11.80 4.86 -11.00
C THR A 71 11.75 3.57 -10.19
N ASN A 72 12.73 2.68 -10.40
CA ASN A 72 13.00 1.39 -9.72
C ASN A 72 11.99 0.85 -8.67
N GLU A 73 11.70 -0.45 -8.78
CA GLU A 73 10.82 -1.22 -7.87
C GLU A 73 11.16 -1.16 -6.37
N SER A 74 12.32 -0.62 -6.00
CA SER A 74 12.74 -0.46 -4.61
C SER A 74 11.82 0.44 -3.78
N CYS A 75 10.98 1.26 -4.38
CA CYS A 75 10.02 2.09 -3.65
C CYS A 75 8.78 1.34 -3.16
N LEU A 76 8.43 0.24 -3.83
CA LEU A 76 7.32 -0.64 -3.44
C LEU A 76 7.74 -1.62 -2.34
N ARG A 77 9.05 -1.78 -2.15
CA ARG A 77 9.61 -2.41 -0.97
C ARG A 77 9.43 -1.43 0.19
N GLY A 78 8.37 -1.64 0.97
CA GLY A 78 8.43 -1.28 2.39
C GLY A 78 9.76 -1.80 2.96
N GLY A 79 10.34 -1.08 3.92
CA GLY A 79 11.69 -1.33 4.42
C GLY A 79 12.01 -2.81 4.69
N PRO A 80 13.31 -3.17 4.81
CA PRO A 80 13.85 -4.54 4.67
C PRO A 80 13.22 -5.64 5.53
N ASN A 81 12.35 -5.31 6.49
CA ASN A 81 11.72 -6.24 7.43
C ASN A 81 10.22 -6.48 7.15
N GLY A 82 9.64 -5.99 6.05
CA GLY A 82 8.18 -5.99 5.87
C GLY A 82 7.45 -5.18 6.96
N GLU A 83 8.21 -4.36 7.69
CA GLU A 83 7.68 -3.42 8.66
C GLU A 83 6.88 -2.36 7.89
N PRO A 84 5.65 -2.03 8.31
CA PRO A 84 5.13 -0.72 7.95
C PRO A 84 6.19 0.27 8.44
N ALA A 85 6.66 1.17 7.58
CA ALA A 85 7.50 2.28 8.02
C ALA A 85 6.86 2.82 9.31
N ALA A 86 7.62 2.90 10.40
CA ALA A 86 7.20 3.18 11.78
C ALA A 86 5.69 3.30 12.05
N LEU A 87 5.18 2.34 12.83
CA LEU A 87 3.95 2.46 13.59
C LEU A 87 4.15 3.47 14.73
N ALA A 88 4.45 4.73 14.40
CA ALA A 88 4.28 5.84 15.32
C ALA A 88 2.87 6.39 15.08
N VAL A 89 1.88 5.76 15.71
CA VAL A 89 0.82 6.56 16.32
C VAL A 89 1.52 7.30 17.45
N SER A 90 2.25 8.36 17.11
CA SER A 90 2.63 9.35 18.11
C SER A 90 1.31 9.98 18.51
N GLU A 91 0.92 9.65 19.73
CA GLU A 91 -0.14 10.24 20.51
C GLU A 91 -0.39 11.71 20.12
N GLY A 92 -1.64 12.00 19.80
CA GLY A 92 -2.25 13.32 19.75
C GLY A 92 -1.37 14.49 19.30
N LYS A 93 -1.49 14.89 18.03
CA LYS A 93 -1.60 16.31 17.70
C LYS A 93 -2.26 16.50 16.31
N PRO A 94 -3.28 17.37 16.21
CA PRO A 94 -3.87 17.70 14.92
C PRO A 94 -2.86 18.50 14.08
N PHE A 95 -2.84 18.22 12.77
CA PHE A 95 -2.12 19.05 11.80
C PHE A 95 -2.78 20.44 11.77
N THR A 96 -2.08 21.44 12.30
CA THR A 96 -2.22 22.86 11.94
C THR A 96 -1.26 23.20 10.83
#